data_AF-A0A0G0JVQ8-F1
#
_entry.id   AF-A0A0G0JVQ8-F1
#
_cell.length_a   1.000
_cell.length_b   1.000
_cell.length_c   1.000
_cell.angle_alpha   90.00
_cell.angle_beta   90.00
_cell.angle_gamma   90.00
#
_symmetry.space_group_name_H-M   'P 1'
#
loop_
_entity.id
_entity.type
_entity.pdbx_description
1 polymer ?
#
loop_
_entity_poly.entity_id
_entity_poly.type
_entity_poly.pdbx_seq_one_letter_code
_entity_poly.pdbx_strand_id
1 'polypeptide(L)'
;MDEKSFKKILSEALMPLREDIKDLKQDVGGLKQDVGVLKKDMSMLGEDVDILKGSVINIEQTMASYADSYKINQHNIERVDTRLSSVEENLGIEPSEDLKVPHFS
;
A
#
# COMPACT_ATOMS: atom_id res chain seq x y z
N MET A 1 64.84 -27.97 21.03
CA MET A 1 63.71 -28.45 20.21
C MET A 1 64.23 -28.67 18.80
N ASP A 2 64.04 -29.85 18.23
CA ASP A 2 64.39 -30.12 16.83
C ASP A 2 63.33 -29.57 15.86
N GLU A 3 63.70 -29.46 14.59
CA GLU A 3 62.84 -28.92 13.52
C GLU A 3 61.51 -29.68 13.37
N LYS A 4 61.53 -31.01 13.53
CA LYS A 4 60.35 -31.86 13.39
C LYS A 4 59.35 -31.58 14.52
N SER A 5 59.85 -31.45 15.75
CA SER A 5 59.08 -31.11 16.94
C SER A 5 58.45 -29.71 16.82
N PHE A 6 59.20 -28.73 16.30
CA PHE A 6 58.66 -27.38 16.03
C PHE A 6 57.53 -27.40 14.98
N LYS A 7 57.76 -28.06 13.83
CA LYS A 7 56.75 -28.20 12.77
C LYS A 7 55.47 -28.88 13.26
N LYS A 8 55.59 -29.89 14.13
CA LYS A 8 54.44 -30.58 14.73
C LYS A 8 53.60 -29.63 15.59
N ILE A 9 54.23 -28.93 16.55
CA ILE A 9 53.53 -27.98 17.43
C ILE A 9 52.86 -26.87 16.60
N LEU A 10 53.58 -26.34 15.59
CA LEU A 10 53.03 -25.33 14.70
C LEU A 10 51.81 -25.84 13.91
N SER A 11 51.87 -27.06 13.38
CA SER A 11 50.73 -27.67 12.69
C SER A 11 49.54 -27.88 13.63
N GLU A 12 49.78 -28.36 14.85
CA GLU A 12 48.73 -28.58 15.86
C GLU A 12 48.07 -27.26 16.29
N ALA A 13 48.85 -26.19 16.45
CA ALA A 13 48.32 -24.87 16.78
C ALA A 13 47.53 -24.22 15.64
N LEU A 14 47.88 -24.50 14.37
CA LEU A 14 47.22 -23.92 13.19
C LEU A 14 45.97 -24.69 12.74
N MET A 15 45.81 -25.95 13.14
CA MET A 15 44.65 -26.76 12.76
C MET A 15 43.31 -26.13 13.18
N PRO A 16 43.10 -25.67 14.43
CA PRO A 16 41.85 -25.02 14.84
C PRO A 16 41.56 -23.77 14.01
N LEU A 17 42.57 -22.91 13.81
CA LEU A 17 42.42 -21.69 13.00
C LEU A 17 42.00 -22.00 11.55
N ARG A 18 42.48 -23.11 10.98
CA ARG A 18 42.09 -23.54 9.64
C ARG A 18 40.62 -23.94 9.56
N GLU A 19 40.12 -24.67 10.56
CA GLU A 19 38.72 -25.05 10.62
C GLU A 19 37.83 -23.83 10.91
N ASP A 20 38.20 -22.94 11.84
CA ASP A 20 37.48 -21.70 12.10
C ASP A 20 37.36 -20.82 10.83
N ILE A 21 38.43 -20.72 10.04
CA ILE A 21 38.42 -19.99 8.76
C ILE A 21 37.49 -20.66 7.74
N LYS A 22 37.40 -21.99 7.75
CA LYS A 22 36.52 -22.75 6.84
C LYS A 22 35.05 -22.55 7.23
N ASP A 23 34.74 -22.61 8.52
CA ASP A 23 33.39 -22.37 9.04
C ASP A 23 32.96 -20.92 8.78
N LEU A 24 33.85 -19.95 9.04
CA LEU A 24 33.59 -18.54 8.73
C LEU A 24 33.31 -18.33 7.22
N LYS A 25 34.03 -19.03 6.33
CA LYS A 25 33.76 -18.96 4.88
C LYS A 25 32.38 -19.51 4.54
N GLN A 26 31.94 -20.57 5.21
CA GLN A 26 30.61 -21.14 5.04
C GLN A 26 29.53 -20.16 5.53
N ASP A 27 29.70 -19.59 6.72
CA ASP A 27 28.77 -18.61 7.29
C ASP A 27 28.66 -17.36 6.42
N VAL A 28 29.79 -16.82 5.96
CA VAL A 28 29.81 -15.68 5.02
C VAL A 28 29.15 -16.05 3.68
N GLY A 29 29.27 -17.30 3.25
CA GLY A 29 28.55 -17.83 2.09
C GLY A 29 27.03 -17.80 2.30
N GLY A 30 26.56 -18.29 3.45
CA GLY A 30 25.14 -18.24 3.84
C GLY A 30 24.60 -16.82 3.91
N LEU A 31 25.31 -15.91 4.60
CA LEU A 31 24.92 -14.51 4.70
C LEU A 31 24.80 -13.82 3.34
N LYS A 32 25.68 -14.14 2.38
CA LYS A 32 25.59 -13.61 1.02
C LYS A 32 24.33 -14.08 0.30
N GLN A 33 23.94 -15.34 0.50
CA GLN A 33 22.71 -15.89 -0.06
C GLN A 33 21.48 -15.21 0.57
N ASP A 34 21.44 -15.10 1.89
CA ASP A 34 20.34 -14.45 2.62
C ASP A 34 20.16 -12.98 2.21
N VAL A 35 21.27 -12.23 2.10
CA VAL A 35 21.24 -10.85 1.59
C VAL A 35 20.76 -10.80 0.14
N GLY A 36 21.08 -11.80 -0.67
CA GLY A 36 20.57 -11.91 -2.04
C GLY A 36 19.05 -12.10 -2.09
N VAL A 37 18.50 -12.95 -1.22
CA VAL A 37 17.05 -13.16 -1.07
C VAL A 37 16.38 -11.86 -0.59
N LEU A 38 16.91 -11.24 0.48
CA LEU A 38 16.35 -10.01 1.03
C LEU A 38 16.28 -8.87 0.00
N LYS A 39 17.30 -8.75 -0.86
CA LYS A 39 17.28 -7.77 -1.96
C LYS A 39 16.15 -8.01 -2.94
N LYS A 40 15.91 -9.28 -3.31
CA LYS A 40 14.82 -9.65 -4.21
C LYS A 40 13.46 -9.36 -3.59
N ASP A 41 13.28 -9.74 -2.32
CA ASP A 41 12.03 -9.49 -1.59
C ASP A 41 11.75 -8.00 -1.46
N MET A 42 12.79 -7.18 -1.18
CA MET A 42 12.65 -5.73 -1.12
C MET A 42 12.29 -5.11 -2.47
N SER A 43 12.81 -5.65 -3.59
CA SER A 43 12.42 -5.21 -4.93
C SER A 43 10.94 -5.52 -5.22
N MET A 44 10.48 -6.74 -4.90
CA MET A 44 9.07 -7.11 -5.06
C MET A 44 8.15 -6.25 -4.20
N LEU A 45 8.53 -5.98 -2.94
CA LEU A 45 7.80 -5.06 -2.08
C LEU A 45 7.71 -3.65 -2.66
N GLY A 46 8.76 -3.18 -3.33
CA GLY A 46 8.76 -1.91 -4.05
C GLY A 46 7.71 -1.87 -5.17
N GLU A 47 7.63 -2.94 -5.97
CA GLU A 47 6.63 -3.07 -7.04
C GLU A 47 5.21 -3.09 -6.48
N ASP A 48 4.95 -3.86 -5.42
CA ASP A 48 3.65 -3.93 -4.75
C ASP A 48 3.22 -2.55 -4.22
N VAL A 49 4.14 -1.80 -3.61
CA VAL A 49 3.88 -0.45 -3.12
C VAL A 49 3.51 0.51 -4.25
N ASP A 50 4.16 0.42 -5.41
CA ASP A 50 3.85 1.28 -6.55
C ASP A 50 2.49 0.93 -7.17
N ILE A 51 2.12 -0.35 -7.22
CA ILE A 51 0.77 -0.79 -7.60
C ILE A 51 -0.29 -0.23 -6.64
N LEU A 52 -0.04 -0.30 -5.33
CA LEU A 52 -0.95 0.23 -4.32
C LEU A 52 -1.13 1.74 -4.44
N LYS A 53 -0.05 2.51 -4.68
CA LYS A 53 -0.15 3.95 -4.96
C LYS A 53 -1.05 4.24 -6.16
N GLY A 54 -0.88 3.49 -7.26
CA GLY A 54 -1.73 3.62 -8.45
C GLY A 54 -3.20 3.35 -8.14
N SER A 55 -3.48 2.32 -7.34
CA SER A 55 -4.84 1.97 -6.92
C SER A 55 -5.48 3.06 -6.05
N VAL A 56 -4.73 3.66 -5.12
CA VAL A 56 -5.22 4.78 -4.30
C VAL A 56 -5.58 5.99 -5.16
N ILE A 57 -4.74 6.35 -6.13
CA ILE A 57 -5.02 7.46 -7.07
C ILE A 57 -6.33 7.21 -7.84
N ASN A 58 -6.54 5.98 -8.33
CA ASN A 58 -7.77 5.63 -9.04
C ASN A 58 -9.02 5.73 -8.15
N ILE A 59 -8.91 5.32 -6.87
CA ILE A 59 -9.99 5.47 -5.89
C ILE A 59 -10.30 6.94 -5.65
N GLU A 60 -9.29 7.78 -5.44
CA GLU A 60 -9.45 9.23 -5.23
C GLU A 60 -10.16 9.89 -6.42
N GLN A 61 -9.75 9.56 -7.66
CA GLN A 61 -10.40 10.06 -8.88
C GLN A 61 -11.86 9.62 -9.01
N THR A 62 -12.15 8.36 -8.66
CA THR A 62 -13.51 7.81 -8.66
C THR A 62 -14.38 8.53 -7.63
N MET A 63 -13.86 8.73 -6.42
CA MET A 63 -14.55 9.45 -5.34
C MET A 63 -14.83 10.91 -5.72
N ALA A 64 -13.88 11.60 -6.36
CA ALA A 64 -14.09 12.96 -6.86
C ALA A 64 -15.22 13.01 -7.90
N SER A 65 -15.24 12.06 -8.84
CA SER A 65 -16.29 11.95 -9.86
C SER A 65 -17.68 11.70 -9.25
N TYR A 66 -17.76 10.86 -8.21
CA TYR A 66 -19.00 10.66 -7.46
C TYR A 66 -19.42 11.93 -6.71
N ALA A 67 -18.49 12.63 -6.06
CA ALA A 67 -18.79 13.87 -5.34
C ALA A 67 -19.38 14.94 -6.28
N ASP A 68 -18.84 15.07 -7.50
CA ASP A 68 -19.37 16.00 -8.49
C ASP A 68 -20.75 15.55 -9.01
N SER A 69 -20.94 14.24 -9.21
CA SER A 69 -22.25 13.68 -9.56
C SER A 69 -23.31 13.95 -8.47
N TYR A 70 -22.94 13.88 -7.19
CA TYR A 70 -23.84 14.23 -6.08
C TYR A 70 -24.24 15.71 -6.11
N LYS A 71 -23.30 16.64 -6.36
CA LYS A 71 -23.61 18.07 -6.51
C LYS A 71 -24.56 18.34 -7.69
N ILE A 72 -24.31 17.69 -8.83
CA ILE A 72 -25.17 17.81 -10.02
C ILE A 72 -26.58 17.30 -9.71
N ASN A 73 -26.69 16.15 -9.04
CA ASN A 73 -27.99 15.61 -8.65
C ASN A 73 -28.73 16.52 -7.67
N GLN A 74 -28.03 17.13 -6.72
CA GLN A 74 -28.61 18.14 -5.83
C GLN A 74 -29.19 19.31 -6.63
N HIS A 75 -28.43 19.89 -7.56
CA HIS A 75 -28.95 20.96 -8.42
C HIS A 75 -30.13 20.53 -9.29
N ASN A 76 -30.14 19.30 -9.78
CA ASN A 76 -31.27 18.77 -10.55
C ASN A 76 -32.52 18.63 -9.67
N ILE A 77 -32.38 18.18 -8.42
CA ILE A 77 -33.46 18.08 -7.44
C ILE A 77 -34.01 19.48 -7.12
N GLU A 78 -33.14 20.45 -6.80
CA GLU A 78 -33.54 21.86 -6.54
C GLU A 78 -34.33 22.45 -7.72
N ARG A 79 -33.90 22.18 -8.97
CA ARG A 79 -34.60 22.63 -10.17
C ARG A 79 -35.95 21.94 -10.36
N VAL A 80 -36.05 20.64 -10.06
CA VAL A 80 -37.32 19.90 -10.14
C VAL A 80 -38.28 20.38 -9.08
N ASP A 81 -37.81 20.56 -7.85
CA ASP A 81 -38.58 21.09 -6.71
C ASP A 81 -39.14 22.48 -7.01
N THR A 82 -38.30 23.39 -7.52
CA THR A 82 -38.72 24.73 -7.95
C THR A 82 -39.82 24.67 -9.02
N ARG A 83 -39.66 23.78 -10.02
CA ARG A 83 -40.65 23.64 -11.10
C ARG A 83 -41.95 23.01 -10.60
N LEU A 84 -41.87 22.04 -9.69
CA LEU A 84 -43.04 21.39 -9.10
C LEU A 84 -43.84 22.39 -8.28
N SER A 85 -43.17 23.14 -7.39
CA SER A 85 -43.78 24.20 -6.59
C SER A 85 -44.52 25.23 -7.46
N SER A 86 -43.93 25.64 -8.58
CA SER A 86 -44.57 26.57 -9.53
C SER A 86 -45.81 25.96 -10.20
N VAL A 87 -45.80 24.67 -10.53
CA VAL A 87 -46.97 23.98 -11.10
C VAL A 87 -48.08 23.83 -10.06
N GLU A 88 -47.74 23.46 -8.83
CA GLU A 88 -48.67 23.34 -7.71
C GLU A 88 -49.36 24.67 -7.41
N GLU A 89 -48.59 25.76 -7.35
CA GLU A 89 -49.13 27.12 -7.16
C GLU A 89 -50.10 27.50 -8.30
N ASN A 90 -49.71 27.29 -9.55
CA ASN A 90 -50.54 27.62 -10.73
C ASN A 90 -51.86 26.82 -10.78
N LEU A 91 -51.88 25.61 -10.20
CA LEU A 91 -53.06 24.74 -10.16
C LEU A 91 -53.84 24.83 -8.85
N GLY A 92 -53.36 25.61 -7.87
CA GLY A 92 -53.95 25.69 -6.54
C GLY A 92 -53.89 24.36 -5.77
N ILE A 93 -52.87 23.54 -6.03
CA ILE A 93 -52.64 22.28 -5.34
C ILE A 93 -51.83 22.55 -4.08
N GLU A 94 -52.33 22.09 -2.93
CA GLU A 94 -51.57 22.09 -1.68
C GLU A 94 -51.07 20.65 -1.42
N PRO A 95 -49.77 20.37 -1.58
CA PRO A 95 -49.24 19.03 -1.36
C PRO A 95 -49.31 18.64 0.11
N SER A 96 -49.56 17.35 0.37
CA SER A 96 -49.51 16.79 1.71
C SER A 96 -48.09 16.85 2.28
N GLU A 97 -47.97 16.91 3.61
CA GLU A 97 -46.67 17.08 4.31
C GLU A 97 -45.62 16.03 3.94
N ASP A 98 -46.03 14.80 3.63
CA ASP A 98 -45.15 13.70 3.22
C ASP A 98 -44.58 13.86 1.80
N LEU A 99 -45.19 14.71 0.98
CA LEU A 99 -44.75 15.03 -0.38
C LEU A 99 -43.93 16.32 -0.45
N LYS A 100 -43.87 17.12 0.62
CA LYS A 100 -43.04 18.33 0.68
C LYS A 100 -41.58 17.93 0.73
N VAL A 101 -40.78 18.48 -0.20
CA VAL A 101 -39.34 18.23 -0.22
C VAL A 101 -38.72 18.84 1.06
N PRO A 102 -38.04 18.04 1.90
CA PRO A 102 -37.43 18.56 3.11
C PRO A 102 -36.27 19.51 2.77
N HIS A 103 -36.34 20.74 3.28
CA HIS A 103 -35.21 21.67 3.25
C HIS A 103 -34.22 21.33 4.36
N PHE A 104 -33.07 20.77 3.98
CA PHE A 104 -31.94 20.60 4.88
C PHE A 104 -31.02 21.82 4.73
N SER A 105 -30.92 22.62 5.80
CA SER A 105 -30.01 23.77 5.92
C SER A 105 -28.55 23.38 5.98
#